data_AF-A0A6J4XTP2-F1
#
_entry.id   AF-A0A6J4XTP2-F1
#
_cell.length_a   1.000
_cell.length_b   1.000
_cell.length_c   1.000
_cell.angle_alpha   90.00
_cell.angle_beta   90.00
_cell.angle_gamma   90.00
#
_symmetry.space_group_name_H-M   'P 1'
#
loop_
_entity.id
_entity.type
_entity.pdbx_description
1 polymer ?
#
loop_
_entity_poly.entity_id
_entity_poly.type
_entity_poly.pdbx_seq_one_letter_code
_entity_poly.pdbx_strand_id
1 'polypeptide(L)'
;MDILAFCRKRSIPTDGFRIRQIVDWHAKQTDQSKVLLSIELPHNFPEKYEKTIRKAVDNCLVARLGKGLHENSFKSSISRPD
;
A
#
# COMPACT_ATOMS: atom_id res chain seq x y z
N MET A 1 -6.51 0.30 10.09
CA MET A 1 -7.49 -0.51 9.32
C MET A 1 -6.72 -1.29 8.29
N ASP A 2 -6.92 -2.60 8.19
CA ASP A 2 -6.28 -3.49 7.21
C ASP A 2 -7.21 -3.75 6.01
N ILE A 3 -6.66 -3.80 4.80
CA ILE A 3 -7.38 -3.98 3.53
C ILE A 3 -8.09 -5.34 3.49
N LEU A 4 -7.41 -6.41 3.92
CA LEU A 4 -8.00 -7.75 3.91
C LEU A 4 -9.21 -7.84 4.84
N ALA A 5 -9.07 -7.34 6.07
CA ALA A 5 -10.17 -7.27 7.03
C ALA A 5 -11.33 -6.40 6.54
N PHE A 6 -11.02 -5.29 5.85
CA PHE A 6 -12.01 -4.41 5.24
C PHE A 6 -12.84 -5.15 4.16
N CYS A 7 -12.18 -5.88 3.26
CA CYS A 7 -12.82 -6.65 2.20
C CYS A 7 -13.70 -7.77 2.76
N ARG A 8 -13.16 -8.56 3.71
CA ARG A 8 -13.90 -9.66 4.36
C ARG A 8 -15.18 -9.20 5.04
N LYS A 9 -15.13 -8.08 5.78
CA LYS A 9 -16.32 -7.52 6.45
C LYS A 9 -17.43 -7.06 5.50
N ARG A 10 -17.11 -6.87 4.21
CA ARG A 10 -18.04 -6.37 3.18
C ARG A 10 -18.31 -7.40 2.09
N SER A 11 -17.85 -8.64 2.29
CA SER A 11 -17.94 -9.72 1.30
C SER A 11 -17.39 -9.30 -0.08
N ILE A 12 -16.32 -8.49 -0.09
CA ILE A 12 -15.65 -8.07 -1.32
C ILE A 12 -14.63 -9.17 -1.68
N PRO A 13 -14.69 -9.74 -2.90
CA PRO A 13 -13.70 -10.71 -3.36
C PRO A 13 -12.29 -10.11 -3.32
N THR A 14 -11.32 -10.91 -2.87
CA THR A 14 -9.91 -10.52 -2.82
C THR A 14 -9.09 -11.10 -3.97
N ASP A 15 -9.73 -11.89 -4.83
CA ASP A 15 -9.12 -12.46 -6.02
C ASP A 15 -8.62 -11.35 -6.95
N GLY A 16 -7.37 -11.49 -7.40
CA GLY A 16 -6.72 -10.51 -8.27
C GLY A 16 -6.16 -9.28 -7.55
N PHE A 17 -6.29 -9.15 -6.22
CA PHE A 17 -5.51 -8.15 -5.48
C PHE A 17 -4.03 -8.47 -5.56
N ARG A 18 -3.21 -7.44 -5.79
CA ARG A 18 -1.75 -7.56 -5.66
C ARG A 18 -1.21 -6.42 -4.82
N ILE A 19 -0.29 -6.76 -3.93
CA ILE A 19 0.46 -5.81 -3.11
C ILE A 19 1.92 -6.09 -3.38
N ARG A 20 2.65 -5.06 -3.85
CA ARG A 20 4.07 -5.13 -4.11
C ARG A 20 4.79 -4.12 -3.22
N GLN A 21 5.70 -4.61 -2.38
CA GLN A 21 6.62 -3.79 -1.62
C GLN A 21 8.01 -3.94 -2.19
N ILE A 22 8.68 -2.82 -2.47
CA ILE A 22 10.08 -2.76 -2.87
C ILE A 22 10.81 -1.97 -1.79
N VAL A 23 11.90 -2.54 -1.26
CA VAL A 23 12.76 -1.87 -0.29
C VAL A 23 14.11 -1.64 -0.95
N ASP A 24 14.47 -0.38 -1.11
CA ASP A 24 15.80 0.05 -1.51
C ASP A 24 16.60 0.31 -0.24
N TRP A 25 17.43 -0.66 0.15
CA TRP A 25 18.13 -0.67 1.43
C TRP A 25 19.58 -0.25 1.30
N HIS A 26 19.98 0.75 2.08
CA HIS A 26 21.35 1.25 2.13
C HIS A 26 22.07 0.81 3.42
N ALA A 27 22.91 -0.23 3.32
CA ALA A 27 23.55 -0.83 4.49
C ALA A 27 24.47 0.12 5.30
N LYS A 28 25.10 1.11 4.63
CA LYS A 28 25.99 2.08 5.28
C LYS A 28 25.30 3.39 5.68
N GLN A 29 24.17 3.69 5.06
CA GLN A 29 23.41 4.94 5.21
C GLN A 29 21.94 4.56 5.32
N THR A 30 21.58 3.89 6.42
CA THR A 30 20.26 3.27 6.58
C THR A 30 19.12 4.28 6.49
N ASP A 31 19.40 5.54 6.85
CA ASP A 31 18.52 6.71 6.74
C ASP A 31 18.17 7.08 5.30
N GLN A 32 18.99 6.71 4.32
CA GLN A 32 18.72 6.91 2.88
C GLN A 32 17.84 5.82 2.28
N SER A 33 17.50 4.77 3.04
CA SER A 33 16.66 3.68 2.56
C SER A 33 15.27 4.16 2.17
N LYS A 34 14.68 3.51 1.16
CA LYS A 34 13.37 3.86 0.62
C LYS A 34 12.46 2.65 0.53
N VAL A 35 11.16 2.91 0.64
CA VAL A 35 10.10 1.92 0.50
C VAL A 35 9.11 2.40 -0.55
N LEU A 36 8.90 1.57 -1.57
CA LEU A 36 7.86 1.76 -2.57
C LEU A 36 6.76 0.71 -2.32
N LEU A 37 5.52 1.17 -2.18
CA LEU A 37 4.37 0.30 -1.96
C LEU A 37 3.36 0.49 -3.09
N SER A 38 3.11 -0.55 -3.87
CA SER A 38 2.14 -0.54 -4.97
C SER A 38 1.01 -1.52 -4.69
N ILE A 39 -0.22 -1.05 -4.87
CA ILE A 39 -1.43 -1.87 -4.73
C ILE A 39 -2.15 -1.89 -6.07
N GLU A 40 -2.37 -3.08 -6.61
CA GLU A 40 -3.24 -3.28 -7.76
C GLU A 40 -4.59 -3.79 -7.25
N LEU A 41 -5.63 -3.00 -7.51
CA LEU A 41 -7.01 -3.36 -7.23
C LEU A 41 -7.57 -4.20 -8.39
N PRO A 42 -8.31 -5.28 -8.13
CA PRO A 42 -8.92 -6.03 -9.22
C PRO A 42 -9.96 -5.17 -9.95
N HIS A 43 -10.20 -5.48 -11.22
CA HIS A 43 -11.14 -4.78 -12.10
C HIS A 43 -12.54 -4.64 -11.49
N ASN A 44 -13.00 -5.66 -10.79
CA ASN A 44 -14.31 -5.70 -10.13
C ASN A 44 -14.36 -4.98 -8.76
N PHE A 45 -13.26 -4.36 -8.29
CA PHE A 45 -13.24 -3.72 -6.99
C PHE A 45 -14.12 -2.45 -6.98
N PRO A 46 -15.06 -2.29 -6.01
CA PRO A 46 -16.01 -1.19 -6.01
C PRO A 46 -15.32 0.19 -5.86
N GLU A 47 -15.53 1.08 -6.82
CA GLU A 47 -14.92 2.43 -6.85
C GLU A 47 -15.22 3.27 -5.60
N LYS A 48 -16.42 3.12 -5.02
CA LYS A 48 -16.82 3.82 -3.79
C LYS A 48 -15.87 3.60 -2.60
N TYR A 49 -15.07 2.53 -2.63
CA TYR A 49 -14.12 2.19 -1.57
C TYR A 49 -12.67 2.59 -1.88
N GLU A 50 -12.39 3.16 -3.05
CA GLU A 50 -11.02 3.52 -3.43
C GLU A 50 -10.38 4.51 -2.45
N LYS A 51 -11.13 5.55 -2.03
CA LYS A 51 -10.66 6.49 -0.99
C LYS A 51 -10.38 5.80 0.34
N THR A 52 -11.17 4.78 0.69
CA THR A 52 -10.98 3.99 1.91
C THR A 52 -9.73 3.13 1.83
N ILE A 53 -9.46 2.51 0.67
CA ILE A 53 -8.22 1.77 0.43
C ILE A 53 -7.02 2.70 0.48
N ARG A 54 -7.07 3.86 -0.19
CA ARG A 54 -6.00 4.85 -0.15
C ARG A 54 -5.62 5.24 1.27
N LYS A 55 -6.63 5.54 2.10
CA LYS A 55 -6.42 5.79 3.54
C LYS A 55 -5.83 4.58 4.29
N ALA A 56 -6.21 3.35 3.94
CA ALA A 56 -5.64 2.15 4.55
C ALA A 56 -4.16 2.00 4.23
N VAL A 57 -3.77 2.26 2.97
CA VAL A 57 -2.39 2.26 2.49
C VAL A 57 -1.58 3.35 3.19
N ASP A 58 -2.10 4.57 3.26
CA ASP A 58 -1.41 5.70 3.88
C ASP A 58 -1.14 5.53 5.39
N ASN A 59 -1.99 4.74 6.07
CA ASN A 59 -1.94 4.49 7.51
C ASN A 59 -1.41 3.10 7.88
N CYS A 60 -0.89 2.34 6.92
CA CYS A 60 -0.34 1.02 7.22
C CYS A 60 0.98 1.14 7.99
N LEU A 61 1.38 0.07 8.68
CA LEU A 61 2.62 0.04 9.45
C LEU A 61 3.84 0.35 8.56
N VAL A 62 3.87 -0.20 7.35
CA VAL A 62 4.95 0.02 6.36
C VAL A 62 5.06 1.49 5.99
N ALA A 63 3.93 2.17 5.74
CA ALA A 63 3.91 3.60 5.44
C ALA A 63 4.42 4.42 6.62
N ARG A 64 4.02 4.08 7.84
CA ARG A 64 4.50 4.76 9.05
C ARG A 64 6.00 4.60 9.26
N LEU A 65 6.52 3.37 9.10
CA LEU A 65 7.95 3.08 9.22
C LEU A 65 8.75 3.76 8.12
N GLY A 66 8.28 3.68 6.87
CA GLY A 66 8.91 4.32 5.72
C GLY A 66 8.99 5.84 5.92
N LYS A 67 7.86 6.52 6.19
CA LYS A 67 7.78 7.97 6.43
C LYS A 67 8.61 8.46 7.62
N GLY A 68 8.99 7.55 8.53
CA GLY A 68 9.84 7.87 9.68
C GLY A 68 11.34 7.97 9.37
N LEU A 69 11.78 7.61 8.16
CA LEU A 69 13.20 7.68 7.77
C LEU A 69 13.58 9.11 7.32
N HIS A 70 12.94 9.64 6.27
CA HIS A 70 13.09 11.02 5.80
C HIS A 70 11.86 11.46 4.96
N GLU A 71 11.76 12.73 4.57
CA GLU A 71 10.58 13.31 3.89
C GLU A 71 10.13 12.54 2.62
N ASN A 72 11.04 11.84 1.95
CA ASN A 72 10.83 11.16 0.66
C ASN A 72 11.15 9.65 0.67
N SER A 73 11.30 9.04 1.85
CA SER A 73 11.64 7.62 1.99
C SER A 73 10.47 6.67 1.72
N PHE A 74 9.25 7.19 1.59
CA PHE A 74 8.08 6.37 1.32
C PHE A 74 7.27 6.93 0.16
N LYS A 75 6.93 6.05 -0.79
CA LYS A 75 6.00 6.35 -1.87
C LYS A 75 5.01 5.21 -2.02
N SER A 76 3.73 5.56 -2.16
CA SER A 76 2.69 4.58 -2.45
C SER A 76 1.93 4.89 -3.74
N SER A 77 1.50 3.85 -4.44
CA SER A 77 0.64 3.94 -5.61
C SER A 77 -0.51 2.94 -5.52
N ILE A 78 -1.65 3.31 -6.10
CA ILE A 78 -2.80 2.43 -6.32
C ILE A 78 -3.11 2.46 -7.81
N SER A 79 -3.20 1.30 -8.42
CA SER A 79 -3.56 1.11 -9.83
C SER A 79 -4.65 0.05 -9.96
N ARG A 80 -5.21 -0.06 -11.16
CA ARG A 80 -5.98 -1.21 -11.62
C ARG A 80 -5.20 -1.85 -12.77
N PRO A 81 -5.23 -3.18 -12.93
CA PRO A 81 -4.71 -3.80 -14.14
C PRO A 81 -5.48 -3.22 -15.35
N ASP A 82 -4.81 -3.13 -16.49
CA ASP A 82 -5.47 -2.80 -17.77
C ASP A 82 -6.41 -3.93 -18.22
#